data_AF-A0A060Y543-F1
#
_entry.id   AF-A0A060Y543-F1
#
_cell.length_a   1.000
_cell.length_b   1.000
_cell.length_c   1.000
_cell.angle_alpha   90.00
_cell.angle_beta   90.00
_cell.angle_gamma   90.00
#
_symmetry.space_group_name_H-M   'P 1'
#
loop_
_entity.id
_entity.type
_entity.pdbx_description
1 polymer ?
#
loop_
_entity_poly.entity_id
_entity_poly.type
_entity_poly.pdbx_seq_one_letter_code
_entity_poly.pdbx_strand_id
1 'polypeptide(L)'
;MFQPVGASDYLEMAQAFDTVFIRHVPMLTLTLKDQARRFITLIDNFYDNKVRVVLLADAPLDRLFVHSGGEDDRDRMLLDDLGLSGDVGDHLSLFTAEEEIFAFQRTISRLTEMQTEMYWTQGDRSNTTHTKRGSQ
;
A
#
# COMPACT_ATOMS: atom_id res chain seq x y z
N MET A 1 -6.26 -13.04 20.23
CA MET A 1 -4.99 -13.38 19.55
C MET A 1 -5.08 -12.75 18.17
N PHE A 2 -4.45 -11.58 17.96
CA PHE A 2 -4.47 -10.92 16.65
C PHE A 2 -3.53 -11.72 15.73
N GLN A 3 -4.09 -12.46 14.78
CA GLN A 3 -3.27 -13.03 13.72
C GLN A 3 -2.67 -11.88 12.91
N PRO A 4 -1.39 -11.98 12.49
CA PRO A 4 -0.84 -11.01 11.56
C PRO A 4 -1.65 -11.10 10.26
N VAL A 5 -2.44 -10.07 9.98
CA VAL A 5 -3.08 -9.87 8.67
C VAL A 5 -1.97 -9.71 7.65
N GLY A 6 -1.65 -10.81 6.96
CA GLY A 6 -0.57 -10.92 6.01
C GLY A 6 -1.04 -10.63 4.59
N ALA A 7 -0.10 -10.70 3.63
CA ALA A 7 -0.41 -10.51 2.21
C ALA A 7 -1.47 -11.51 1.70
N SER A 8 -1.54 -12.71 2.28
CA SER A 8 -2.54 -13.73 1.93
C SER A 8 -3.96 -13.26 2.24
N ASP A 9 -4.18 -12.60 3.37
CA ASP A 9 -5.51 -12.12 3.75
C ASP A 9 -6.00 -11.03 2.81
N TYR A 10 -5.09 -10.14 2.36
CA TYR A 10 -5.42 -9.09 1.41
C TYR A 10 -5.80 -9.67 0.03
N LEU A 11 -5.13 -10.74 -0.39
CA LEU A 11 -5.49 -11.45 -1.62
C LEU A 11 -6.86 -12.11 -1.50
N GLU A 12 -7.15 -12.78 -0.37
CA GLU A 12 -8.47 -13.36 -0.14
C GLU A 12 -9.57 -12.30 -0.15
N MET A 13 -9.35 -11.15 0.51
CA MET A 13 -10.27 -10.02 0.46
C MET A 13 -10.48 -9.53 -0.99
N ALA A 14 -9.41 -9.47 -1.79
CA ALA A 14 -9.48 -9.02 -3.17
C ALA A 14 -10.20 -10.01 -4.10
N GLN A 15 -10.23 -11.29 -3.75
CA GLN A 15 -11.00 -12.31 -4.44
C GLN A 15 -12.47 -12.32 -4.00
N ALA A 16 -12.74 -12.01 -2.73
CA ALA A 16 -14.08 -12.04 -2.16
C ALA A 16 -14.93 -10.80 -2.46
N PHE A 17 -14.30 -9.63 -2.64
CA PHE A 17 -15.01 -8.35 -2.78
C PHE A 17 -14.61 -7.56 -4.02
N ASP A 18 -15.59 -7.05 -4.76
CA ASP A 18 -15.37 -6.16 -5.90
C ASP A 18 -15.17 -4.69 -5.50
N THR A 19 -15.63 -4.31 -4.30
CA THR A 19 -15.51 -2.95 -3.77
C THR A 19 -15.26 -2.98 -2.28
N VAL A 20 -14.26 -2.20 -1.82
CA VAL A 20 -13.85 -2.11 -0.42
C VAL A 20 -13.86 -0.67 0.05
N PHE A 21 -14.46 -0.44 1.23
CA PHE A 21 -14.46 0.85 1.92
C PHE A 21 -13.49 0.80 3.09
N ILE A 22 -12.51 1.70 3.10
CA ILE A 22 -11.54 1.83 4.19
C ILE A 22 -11.71 3.19 4.83
N ARG A 23 -11.92 3.22 6.15
CA ARG A 23 -12.12 4.46 6.91
C ARG A 23 -11.01 4.66 7.93
N HIS A 24 -10.83 5.91 8.35
CA HIS A 24 -9.84 6.33 9.34
C HIS A 24 -8.42 5.98 8.90
N VAL A 25 -8.10 6.22 7.63
CA VAL A 25 -6.72 6.06 7.14
C VAL A 25 -5.92 7.25 7.66
N PRO A 26 -4.99 7.04 8.61
CA PRO A 26 -4.20 8.14 9.16
C PRO A 26 -3.18 8.62 8.13
N MET A 27 -2.56 9.76 8.42
CA MET A 27 -1.34 10.16 7.72
C MET A 27 -0.23 9.15 8.02
N LEU A 28 0.28 8.50 6.98
CA LEU A 28 1.30 7.46 7.04
C LEU A 28 2.68 8.13 7.09
N THR A 29 3.16 8.34 8.31
CA THR A 29 4.48 8.91 8.60
C THR A 29 5.52 7.80 8.80
N LEU A 30 6.81 8.15 8.85
CA LEU A 30 7.89 7.20 9.15
C LEU A 30 7.76 6.54 10.54
N THR A 31 7.01 7.13 11.47
CA THR A 31 6.71 6.49 12.76
C THR A 31 5.72 5.32 12.64
N LEU A 32 5.02 5.23 11.50
CA LEU A 32 4.02 4.21 11.16
C LEU A 32 4.48 3.34 9.98
N LYS A 33 5.79 3.06 9.86
CA LYS A 33 6.39 2.26 8.76
C LYS A 33 5.66 0.92 8.54
N ASP A 34 5.34 0.18 9.59
CA ASP A 34 4.65 -1.11 9.48
C ASP A 34 3.20 -0.98 8.98
N GLN A 35 2.50 0.08 9.37
CA GLN A 35 1.17 0.38 8.86
C GLN A 35 1.25 0.82 7.40
N ALA A 36 2.24 1.64 7.05
CA ALA A 36 2.46 2.12 5.69
C ALA A 36 2.76 0.96 4.73
N ARG A 37 3.65 0.04 5.11
CA ARG A 37 3.96 -1.17 4.33
C ARG A 37 2.74 -2.05 4.12
N ARG A 38 1.97 -2.31 5.19
CA ARG A 38 0.71 -3.09 5.08
C ARG A 38 -0.31 -2.40 4.17
N PHE A 39 -0.42 -1.08 4.27
CA PHE A 39 -1.32 -0.31 3.41
C PHE A 39 -0.88 -0.37 1.94
N ILE A 40 0.42 -0.24 1.64
CA ILE A 40 0.95 -0.44 0.28
C ILE A 40 0.59 -1.83 -0.23
N THR A 41 0.89 -2.89 0.52
CA THR A 41 0.60 -4.27 0.10
C THR A 41 -0.89 -4.51 -0.13
N LEU A 42 -1.75 -3.91 0.71
CA LEU A 42 -3.20 -3.96 0.55
C LEU A 42 -3.65 -3.30 -0.76
N ILE A 43 -3.22 -2.06 -1.00
CA ILE A 43 -3.57 -1.32 -2.22
C ILE A 43 -3.01 -2.01 -3.46
N ASP A 44 -1.82 -2.59 -3.37
CA ASP A 44 -1.22 -3.36 -4.47
C ASP A 44 -2.08 -4.57 -4.84
N ASN A 45 -2.52 -5.35 -3.85
CA ASN A 45 -3.42 -6.49 -4.09
C ASN A 45 -4.76 -6.05 -4.70
N PHE A 46 -5.36 -4.97 -4.18
CA PHE A 46 -6.61 -4.45 -4.73
C PHE A 46 -6.44 -3.91 -6.15
N TYR A 47 -5.32 -3.25 -6.43
CA TYR A 47 -5.01 -2.74 -7.75
C TYR A 47 -4.90 -3.88 -8.78
N ASP A 48 -4.12 -4.91 -8.44
CA ASP A 48 -3.83 -6.04 -9.32
C ASP A 48 -5.09 -6.89 -9.59
N ASN A 49 -5.98 -6.99 -8.61
CA ASN A 49 -7.24 -7.72 -8.73
C ASN A 49 -8.42 -6.86 -9.23
N LYS A 50 -8.17 -5.59 -9.59
CA LYS A 50 -9.18 -4.64 -10.07
C LYS A 50 -10.33 -4.38 -9.09
N VAL A 51 -10.03 -4.41 -7.80
CA VAL A 51 -10.96 -4.08 -6.72
C VAL A 51 -11.12 -2.57 -6.63
N ARG A 52 -12.36 -2.10 -6.53
CA ARG A 52 -12.65 -0.67 -6.35
C ARG A 52 -12.44 -0.29 -4.88
N VAL A 53 -11.73 0.79 -4.62
CA VAL A 53 -11.42 1.23 -3.26
C VAL A 53 -11.98 2.61 -3.01
N VAL A 54 -12.67 2.77 -1.88
CA VAL A 54 -13.12 4.07 -1.38
C VAL A 54 -12.44 4.33 -0.04
N LEU A 55 -11.68 5.42 0.04
CA LEU A 55 -10.89 5.79 1.20
C LEU A 55 -11.47 7.01 1.91
N LEU A 56 -11.58 6.94 3.23
CA LEU A 56 -11.73 8.10 4.10
C LEU A 56 -10.43 8.27 4.90
N ALA A 57 -9.63 9.24 4.49
CA ALA A 57 -8.30 9.51 5.02
C ALA A 57 -8.21 10.87 5.71
N ASP A 58 -7.30 10.98 6.68
CA ASP A 58 -7.07 12.21 7.45
C ASP A 58 -6.33 13.29 6.64
N ALA A 59 -5.81 12.94 5.47
CA ALA A 59 -5.10 13.82 4.55
C ALA A 59 -5.43 13.46 3.09
N PRO A 60 -5.32 14.42 2.15
CA PRO A 60 -5.43 14.14 0.72
C PRO A 60 -4.28 13.23 0.25
N LEU A 61 -4.47 12.52 -0.87
CA LEU A 61 -3.54 11.47 -1.34
C LEU A 61 -2.09 11.96 -1.53
N ASP A 62 -1.90 13.18 -2.02
CA ASP A 62 -0.60 13.81 -2.22
C ASP A 62 0.16 14.06 -0.90
N ARG A 63 -0.55 14.06 0.24
CA ARG A 63 0.00 14.28 1.58
C ARG A 63 -0.24 13.10 2.53
N LEU A 64 -0.80 12.01 2.02
CA LEU A 64 -1.13 10.84 2.85
C LEU A 64 0.14 10.15 3.35
N PHE A 65 1.23 10.23 2.60
CA PHE A 65 2.54 9.72 2.99
C PHE A 65 3.49 10.88 3.29
N VAL A 66 4.03 10.91 4.50
CA VAL A 66 4.97 11.95 4.93
C VAL A 66 6.34 11.35 5.14
N HIS A 67 7.28 11.82 4.32
CA HIS A 67 8.70 11.48 4.38
C HIS A 67 9.49 12.36 5.37
N SER A 68 8.87 13.42 5.89
CA SER A 68 9.51 14.38 6.78
C SER A 68 9.45 13.90 8.23
N GLY A 69 10.42 13.09 8.66
CA GLY A 69 10.72 12.91 10.08
C GLY A 69 10.84 11.45 10.50
N GLY A 70 12.07 10.96 10.61
CA GLY A 70 12.31 9.69 11.28
C GLY A 70 13.65 9.01 11.02
N GLU A 71 14.47 9.46 10.08
CA GLU A 71 15.70 8.74 9.73
C GLU A 71 16.86 8.93 10.71
N ASP A 72 16.82 9.89 11.62
CA ASP A 72 18.09 10.33 12.20
C ASP A 72 18.55 9.61 13.48
N ASP A 73 17.67 9.10 14.35
CA ASP A 73 18.13 8.74 15.70
C ASP A 73 18.14 7.24 16.02
N ARG A 74 17.07 6.47 15.72
CA ARG A 74 16.99 5.07 16.20
C ARG A 74 17.71 4.05 15.33
N ASP A 75 17.51 4.12 14.02
CA ASP A 75 18.18 3.20 13.09
C ASP A 75 19.69 3.53 13.01
N ARG A 76 20.07 4.82 13.09
CA ARG A 76 21.48 5.22 13.24
C ARG A 76 22.13 4.71 14.52
N MET A 77 21.43 4.77 15.66
CA MET A 77 21.98 4.28 16.93
C MET A 77 22.20 2.76 16.94
N LEU A 78 21.36 1.98 16.25
CA LEU A 78 21.57 0.54 16.09
C LEU A 78 22.68 0.21 15.09
N LEU A 79 22.77 0.97 13.99
CA LEU A 79 23.87 0.84 13.02
C LEU A 79 25.21 1.23 13.65
N ASP A 80 25.22 2.21 14.56
CA ASP A 80 26.41 2.61 15.32
C ASP A 80 26.88 1.53 16.30
N ASP A 81 25.96 0.91 17.03
CA ASP A 81 26.27 -0.19 17.96
C ASP A 81 26.78 -1.45 17.22
N LEU A 82 26.36 -1.64 15.96
CA LEU A 82 26.84 -2.70 15.07
C LEU A 82 28.15 -2.33 14.34
N GLY A 83 28.69 -1.12 14.52
CA GLY A 83 29.88 -0.63 13.83
C GLY A 83 29.69 -0.43 12.32
N LEU A 84 28.44 -0.32 11.87
CA LEU A 84 28.05 -0.04 10.48
C LEU A 84 27.89 1.47 10.23
N SER A 85 28.24 2.31 11.20
CA SER A 85 28.23 3.77 11.18
C SER A 85 29.34 4.37 10.30
N GLY A 86 29.34 3.98 9.03
CA GLY A 86 30.15 4.56 7.96
C GLY A 86 29.35 4.66 6.66
N ASP A 87 30.06 4.92 5.56
CA ASP A 87 29.52 5.05 4.19
C ASP A 87 28.48 3.96 3.83
N VAL A 88 28.68 2.73 4.31
CA VAL A 88 27.79 1.58 4.08
C VAL A 88 26.44 1.72 4.80
N GLY A 89 26.42 2.18 6.05
CA GLY A 89 25.19 2.39 6.81
C GLY A 89 24.36 3.53 6.22
N ASP A 90 25.03 4.59 5.79
CA ASP A 90 24.40 5.73 5.12
C ASP A 90 23.83 5.32 3.75
N HIS A 91 24.60 4.54 2.98
CA HIS A 91 24.12 3.92 1.74
C HIS A 91 22.90 3.02 1.99
N LEU A 92 22.91 2.14 3.01
CA LEU A 92 21.76 1.28 3.33
C LEU A 92 20.52 2.08 3.68
N SER A 93 20.63 3.12 4.51
CA SER A 93 19.50 4.01 4.79
C SER A 93 18.98 4.69 3.53
N LEU A 94 19.87 5.24 2.70
CA LEU A 94 19.52 5.90 1.44
C LEU A 94 18.85 4.94 0.45
N PHE A 95 19.37 3.71 0.30
CA PHE A 95 18.76 2.67 -0.53
C PHE A 95 17.36 2.32 -0.02
N THR A 96 17.16 2.19 1.29
CA THR A 96 15.82 1.91 1.85
C THR A 96 14.86 3.10 1.73
N ALA A 97 15.36 4.34 1.86
CA ALA A 97 14.58 5.55 1.73
C ALA A 97 14.06 5.73 0.30
N GLU A 98 14.93 5.57 -0.69
CA GLU A 98 14.57 5.66 -2.10
C GLU A 98 13.51 4.61 -2.50
N GLU A 99 13.67 3.37 -2.03
CA GLU A 99 12.68 2.31 -2.26
C GLU A 99 11.32 2.62 -1.61
N GLU A 100 11.31 3.14 -0.38
CA GLU A 100 10.08 3.53 0.31
C GLU A 100 9.38 4.71 -0.39
N ILE A 101 10.13 5.75 -0.80
CA ILE A 101 9.61 6.87 -1.60
C ILE A 101 8.96 6.34 -2.88
N PHE A 102 9.67 5.47 -3.59
CA PHE A 102 9.18 4.90 -4.84
C PHE A 102 7.91 4.09 -4.62
N ALA A 103 7.86 3.26 -3.56
CA ALA A 103 6.68 2.50 -3.21
C ALA A 103 5.48 3.41 -2.88
N PHE A 104 5.69 4.53 -2.16
CA PHE A 104 4.64 5.50 -1.88
C PHE A 104 4.14 6.20 -3.15
N GLN A 105 5.03 6.71 -4.00
CA GLN A 105 4.66 7.36 -5.26
C GLN A 105 3.89 6.43 -6.19
N ARG A 106 4.30 5.16 -6.27
CA ARG A 106 3.61 4.12 -7.01
C ARG A 106 2.21 3.84 -6.44
N THR A 107 2.10 3.80 -5.11
CA THR A 107 0.80 3.61 -4.43
C THR A 107 -0.15 4.77 -4.69
N ILE A 108 0.33 6.02 -4.62
CA ILE A 108 -0.46 7.22 -4.94
C ILE A 108 -0.92 7.19 -6.40
N SER A 109 -0.03 6.82 -7.32
CA SER A 109 -0.37 6.68 -8.75
C SER A 109 -1.48 5.65 -8.96
N ARG A 110 -1.39 4.49 -8.31
CA ARG A 110 -2.42 3.43 -8.35
C ARG A 110 -3.76 3.93 -7.81
N LEU A 111 -3.76 4.60 -6.66
CA LEU A 111 -4.97 5.19 -6.07
C LEU A 111 -5.59 6.28 -6.93
N THR A 112 -4.76 7.06 -7.63
CA THR A 112 -5.23 8.09 -8.57
C THR A 112 -5.88 7.44 -9.80
N GLU A 113 -5.26 6.40 -10.36
CA GLU A 113 -5.83 5.66 -11.48
C GLU A 113 -7.14 4.97 -11.11
N MET A 114 -7.23 4.41 -9.90
CA MET A 114 -8.46 3.81 -9.37
C MET A 114 -9.66 4.77 -9.32
N GLN A 115 -9.44 6.08 -9.40
CA GLN A 115 -10.52 7.08 -9.46
C GLN A 115 -11.04 7.32 -10.88
N THR A 116 -10.39 6.75 -11.90
CA THR A 116 -10.78 6.94 -13.30
C THR A 116 -11.95 6.02 -13.68
N GLU A 117 -12.84 6.53 -14.52
CA GLU A 117 -13.95 5.75 -15.09
C GLU A 117 -13.45 4.52 -15.89
N MET A 118 -12.29 4.67 -16.54
CA MET A 118 -11.62 3.59 -17.27
C MET A 118 -11.28 2.42 -16.36
N TYR A 119 -10.75 2.69 -15.16
CA TYR A 119 -10.45 1.64 -14.19
C TYR A 119 -11.73 0.91 -13.75
N TRP A 120 -12.81 1.65 -13.52
CA TRP A 120 -14.07 1.08 -13.04
C TRP A 120 -14.75 0.20 -14.07
N THR A 121 -14.68 0.59 -15.35
CA THR A 121 -15.28 -0.14 -16.47
C THR A 121 -14.53 -1.45 -16.73
N GLN A 122 -13.21 -1.46 -16.58
CA GLN A 122 -12.39 -2.67 -16.75
C GLN A 122 -12.49 -3.64 -15.57
N GLY A 123 -12.69 -3.12 -14.35
CA GLY A 123 -12.79 -3.91 -13.13
C GLY A 123 -14.18 -4.50 -12.84
N ASP A 124 -15.17 -4.29 -13.72
CA ASP A 124 -16.52 -4.79 -13.48
C ASP A 124 -16.62 -6.31 -13.71
N ARG A 125 -16.39 -7.07 -12.63
CA ARG A 125 -16.49 -8.54 -12.63
C ARG A 125 -17.92 -9.05 -12.82
N SER A 126 -18.94 -8.19 -12.69
CA SER A 126 -20.35 -8.58 -12.86
C SER A 126 -20.68 -9.05 -14.28
N ASN A 127 -19.86 -8.69 -15.27
CA ASN A 127 -20.05 -9.07 -16.67
C ASN A 127 -19.51 -10.48 -17.03
N THR A 128 -18.78 -11.14 -16.13
CA THR A 128 -18.12 -12.42 -16.43
C THR A 128 -18.96 -13.66 -16.10
N THR A 129 -20.10 -13.50 -15.40
CA THR A 129 -20.88 -14.65 -14.89
C THR A 129 -22.05 -15.08 -15.79
N HIS A 130 -22.33 -14.42 -16.92
CA HIS A 130 -23.54 -14.68 -17.71
C HIS A 130 -23.39 -15.56 -18.99
N THR A 131 -22.21 -16.08 -19.32
CA THR A 131 -22.01 -16.76 -20.63
C THR A 131 -21.88 -18.30 -20.58
N LYS A 132 -22.06 -18.99 -19.44
CA LYS A 132 -21.94 -20.48 -19.41
C LYS A 132 -23.04 -21.24 -18.68
N ARG A 133 -24.32 -20.87 -18.88
CA ARG A 133 -25.45 -21.75 -18.57
C ARG A 133 -26.52 -21.62 -19.65
N GLY A 134 -26.46 -22.47 -20.68
CA GLY A 134 -27.51 -22.53 -21.70
C GLY A 134 -27.06 -23.14 -23.02
N SER A 135 -26.61 -24.40 -23.01
CA SER A 135 -26.57 -25.27 -24.19
C SER A 135 -26.42 -26.72 -23.73
N GLN A 136 -27.52 -27.27 -23.21
CA GLN A 136 -27.86 -28.69 -23.30
C GLN A 136 -29.37 -28.78 -23.50
#